data_AF-A0AAJ2ECM0-F1
#
_entry.id   AF-A0AAJ2ECM0-F1
#
_cell.length_a   1.000
_cell.length_b   1.000
_cell.length_c   1.000
_cell.angle_alpha   90.00
_cell.angle_beta   90.00
_cell.angle_gamma   90.00
#
_symmetry.space_group_name_H-M   'P 1'
#
loop_
_entity.id
_entity.type
_entity.pdbx_description
1 polymer ?
#
loop_
_entity_poly.entity_id
_entity_poly.type
_entity_poly.pdbx_seq_one_letter_code
_entity_poly.pdbx_strand_id
1 'polypeptide(L)' 'MSESIEQIDSDIQAALVAPSVSDWLHNALLSALQRDCVDAACDAQILATWLARRRDAVVKSSVASVG' A
#
# COMPACT_ATOMS: atom_id res chain seq x y z
N MET A 1 16.22 -16.23 -10.05
CA MET A 1 15.27 -17.25 -9.57
C MET A 1 13.95 -16.53 -9.38
N SER A 2 12.86 -17.03 -9.94
CA SER A 2 11.53 -16.45 -9.72
C SER A 2 11.05 -16.82 -8.32
N GLU A 3 10.48 -15.88 -7.59
CA GLU A 3 9.76 -16.19 -6.34
C GLU A 3 8.59 -17.14 -6.64
N SER A 4 8.37 -18.09 -5.72
CA SER A 4 7.22 -18.98 -5.78
C SER A 4 6.02 -18.32 -5.10
N ILE A 5 4.79 -18.63 -5.54
CA ILE A 5 3.56 -18.09 -4.92
C ILE A 5 3.50 -18.41 -3.41
N GLU A 6 3.92 -19.62 -3.02
CA GLU A 6 4.03 -20.02 -1.59
C GLU A 6 4.92 -19.07 -0.76
N GLN A 7 6.02 -18.58 -1.35
CA GLN A 7 6.92 -17.64 -0.68
C GLN A 7 6.25 -16.26 -0.54
N ILE A 8 5.59 -15.81 -1.60
CA ILE A 8 4.86 -14.53 -1.61
C ILE A 8 3.73 -14.54 -0.58
N ASP A 9 2.95 -15.62 -0.52
CA ASP A 9 1.86 -15.77 0.46
C ASP A 9 2.39 -15.80 1.89
N SER A 10 3.53 -16.46 2.13
CA SER A 10 4.20 -16.46 3.43
C SER A 10 4.64 -15.04 3.84
N ASP A 11 5.18 -14.26 2.92
CA ASP A 11 5.65 -12.90 3.19
C ASP A 11 4.47 -11.95 3.46
N ILE A 12 3.37 -12.11 2.73
CA ILE A 12 2.11 -11.39 2.96
C ILE A 12 1.56 -11.74 4.35
N GLN A 13 1.55 -13.02 4.72
CA GLN A 13 1.07 -13.44 6.05
C GLN A 13 1.95 -12.90 7.17
N ALA A 14 3.27 -12.84 6.96
CA ALA A 14 4.21 -12.23 7.89
C ALA A 14 3.94 -10.72 8.05
N ALA A 15 3.59 -10.01 6.98
CA ALA A 15 3.20 -8.61 7.05
C ALA A 15 1.88 -8.41 7.83
N LEU A 16 0.89 -9.29 7.67
CA LEU A 16 -0.38 -9.19 8.38
C LEU A 16 -0.25 -9.36 9.90
N VAL A 17 0.69 -10.18 10.37
CA VAL A 17 0.90 -10.41 11.81
C VAL A 17 1.91 -9.43 12.43
N ALA A 18 2.56 -8.60 11.61
CA ALA A 18 3.58 -7.68 12.08
C ALA A 18 2.95 -6.46 12.78
N PRO A 19 3.30 -6.18 14.06
CA PRO A 19 2.76 -5.02 14.79
C PRO A 19 3.26 -3.68 14.24
N SER A 20 4.23 -3.68 13.32
CA SER A 20 4.73 -2.50 12.64
C SER A 20 3.85 -2.05 11.47
N VAL A 21 2.94 -2.90 10.99
CA VAL A 21 2.00 -2.56 9.93
C VAL A 21 0.86 -1.74 10.52
N SER A 22 0.58 -0.59 9.90
CA SER A 22 -0.53 0.25 10.34
C SER A 22 -1.87 -0.45 10.11
N ASP A 23 -2.86 -0.18 10.97
CA ASP A 23 -4.22 -0.74 10.82
C ASP A 23 -4.80 -0.50 9.42
N TRP A 24 -4.50 0.67 8.84
CA TRP A 24 -4.92 1.00 7.48
C TRP A 24 -4.32 0.05 6.44
N LEU A 25 -3.01 -0.18 6.49
CA LEU A 25 -2.33 -1.06 5.54
C LEU A 25 -2.71 -2.54 5.77
N HIS A 26 -2.85 -2.95 7.03
CA HIS A 26 -3.34 -4.28 7.39
C HIS A 26 -4.72 -4.56 6.78
N ASN A 27 -5.69 -3.65 6.99
CA ASN A 27 -7.05 -3.81 6.47
C ASN A 27 -7.10 -3.73 4.93
N ALA A 28 -6.27 -2.89 4.32
CA ALA A 28 -6.17 -2.80 2.86
C ALA A 28 -5.64 -4.12 2.27
N LEU A 29 -4.61 -4.71 2.88
CA LEU A 29 -4.03 -5.98 2.45
C LEU A 29 -5.01 -7.14 2.62
N LEU A 30 -5.71 -7.22 3.76
CA LEU A 30 -6.79 -8.21 3.97
C LEU A 30 -7.88 -8.09 2.91
N SER A 31 -8.30 -6.87 2.58
CA SER A 31 -9.32 -6.62 1.56
C SER A 31 -8.84 -7.00 0.15
N ALA A 32 -7.57 -6.76 -0.16
CA ALA A 32 -6.95 -7.12 -1.44
C ALA A 32 -6.91 -8.65 -1.64
N LEU A 33 -6.61 -9.43 -0.59
CA LEU A 33 -6.56 -10.89 -0.65
C LEU A 33 -7.91 -11.57 -0.92
N GLN A 34 -9.02 -10.85 -0.76
CA GLN A 34 -10.36 -11.35 -1.05
C GLN A 34 -10.82 -11.04 -2.49
N ARG A 35 -9.99 -10.35 -3.29
CA ARG A 35 -10.31 -9.90 -4.65
C ARG A 35 -9.47 -10.65 -5.69
N ASP A 36 -9.82 -10.48 -6.97
CA ASP A 36 -8.92 -10.84 -8.05
C ASP A 36 -7.61 -10.06 -7.92
N CYS A 37 -6.47 -10.76 -8.05
CA CYS A 37 -5.16 -10.19 -7.78
C CYS A 37 -4.77 -9.12 -8.81
N VAL A 38 -5.28 -9.19 -10.04
CA VAL A 38 -5.03 -8.20 -11.09
C VAL A 38 -5.76 -6.90 -10.76
N ASP A 39 -7.04 -6.99 -10.40
CA ASP A 39 -7.84 -5.82 -10.01
C ASP A 39 -7.29 -5.16 -8.73
N ALA A 40 -6.97 -5.96 -7.71
CA ALA A 40 -6.42 -5.45 -6.45
C ALA A 40 -5.07 -4.72 -6.65
N ALA A 41 -4.19 -5.26 -7.51
CA ALA A 41 -2.92 -4.62 -7.84
C ALA A 41 -3.13 -3.31 -8.60
N CYS A 42 -4.09 -3.27 -9.54
CA CYS A 42 -4.45 -2.06 -10.27
C CYS A 42 -4.96 -0.96 -9.34
N ASP A 43 -5.91 -1.31 -8.45
CA ASP A 43 -6.48 -0.40 -7.45
C ASP A 43 -5.40 0.17 -6.52
N ALA A 44 -4.47 -0.68 -6.06
CA ALA A 44 -3.36 -0.27 -5.21
C ALA A 44 -2.43 0.75 -5.91
N GLN A 45 -2.18 0.58 -7.21
CA GLN A 45 -1.35 1.51 -8.00
C GLN A 45 -2.02 2.89 -8.16
N ILE A 46 -3.33 2.90 -8.38
CA ILE A 46 -4.13 4.14 -8.45
C ILE A 46 -4.12 4.85 -7.09
N LEU A 47 -4.34 4.10 -6.01
CA LEU A 47 -4.31 4.61 -4.64
C LEU A 47 -2.94 5.23 -4.30
N ALA A 48 -1.84 4.54 -4.59
CA ALA A 48 -0.49 5.06 -4.39
C ALA A 48 -0.26 6.37 -5.16
N THR A 49 -0.77 6.45 -6.40
CA THR A 49 -0.68 7.66 -7.23
C THR A 49 -1.41 8.85 -6.59
N TRP A 50 -2.63 8.64 -6.07
CA TRP A 50 -3.39 9.71 -5.41
C TRP A 50 -2.76 10.14 -4.10
N LEU A 51 -2.27 9.19 -3.28
CA LEU A 51 -1.60 9.50 -2.01
C LEU A 51 -0.31 10.30 -2.25
N ALA A 52 0.48 9.94 -3.27
CA ALA A 52 1.68 10.68 -3.66
C ALA A 52 1.34 12.13 -4.08
N ARG A 53 0.35 12.31 -4.96
CA ARG A 53 -0.11 13.65 -5.39
C ARG A 53 -0.59 14.49 -4.21
N ARG A 54 -1.35 13.89 -3.30
CA ARG A 54 -1.84 14.57 -2.09
C ARG A 54 -0.68 14.97 -1.18
N ARG A 55 0.27 14.07 -0.95
CA ARG A 55 1.48 14.36 -0.17
C ARG A 55 2.23 15.55 -0.76
N ASP A 56 2.50 15.53 -2.06
CA ASP A 56 3.27 16.57 -2.73
C ASP A 56 2.55 17.93 -2.70
N ALA A 57 1.23 17.94 -2.85
CA ALA A 57 0.42 19.14 -2.72
C ALA A 57 0.48 19.73 -1.29
N VAL A 58 0.37 18.89 -0.26
CA VAL A 58 0.47 19.31 1.14
C VAL A 58 1.86 19.88 1.43
N VAL A 59 2.92 19.16 1.06
CA VAL A 59 4.31 19.59 1.27
C VAL A 59 4.59 20.93 0.57
N LYS A 60 4.19 21.08 -0.69
CA LYS A 60 4.36 22.34 -1.44
C LYS A 60 3.62 23.51 -0.78
N SER A 61 2.40 23.28 -0.28
CA SER A 61 1.62 24.31 0.42
C SER A 61 2.24 24.73 1.75
N SER A 62 2.88 23.81 2.47
CA SER A 62 3.57 24.11 3.74
C SER A 62 4.84 24.93 3.51
N VAL A 63 5.59 24.67 2.43
CA VAL A 63 6.78 25.44 2.07
C VAL A 63 6.44 26.86 1.61
N ALA A 64 5.33 27.04 0.89
CA ALA A 64 4.89 28.35 0.41
C ALA A 64 4.40 29.31 1.52
N SER A 65 4.11 28.82 2.73
CA SER A 65 3.64 29.64 3.86
C SER A 65 4.76 30.10 4.81
N VAL A 66 6.01 29.70 4.58
CA VAL A 66 7.19 30.03 5.41
C VAL A 66 8.17 30.95 4.68
N GLY A 67 7.84 31.40 3.46
CA GLY A 67 8.63 32.35 2.66
C GLY A 67 8.02 33.74 2.61
#